data_AF-A0A832ZWJ1-F1
#
_entry.id   AF-A0A832ZWJ1-F1
#
_cell.length_a   1.000
_cell.length_b   1.000
_cell.length_c   1.000
_cell.angle_alpha   90.00
_cell.angle_beta   90.00
_cell.angle_gamma   90.00
#
_symmetry.space_group_name_H-M   'P 1'
#
loop_
_entity.id
_entity.type
_entity.pdbx_description
1 polymer ?
#
loop_
_entity_poly.entity_id
_entity_poly.type
_entity_poly.pdbx_seq_one_letter_code
_entity_poly.pdbx_strand_id
1 'polypeptide(L)'
;MPGALHLATLGLAVLTLIGLIITMNQPVTYVQPLQVMLLAILLTALTPMLFPITQMLGGGVLMPLPGDFLSYGSLPMLTWLVAGAVIGVMSVDRGSAVRASLLLTSLYYLIWITMTITILPNVKGTIYWSTYLDRVFTTIVTRTPLEIVAIYAAPLMTAVATDALLSLGRREPTIRKARELRYY
;
A
#
# COMPACT_ATOMS: atom_id res chain seq x y z
N MET A 1 -6.42 23.31 -0.80
CA MET A 1 -6.79 22.04 -0.13
C MET A 1 -6.28 20.90 -1.00
N PRO A 2 -5.59 19.87 -0.45
CA PRO A 2 -5.08 18.76 -1.24
C PRO A 2 -6.24 17.93 -1.81
N GLY A 3 -6.23 17.69 -3.12
CA GLY A 3 -7.22 16.82 -3.76
C GLY A 3 -7.00 15.34 -3.41
N ALA A 4 -8.02 14.50 -3.63
CA ALA A 4 -7.94 13.06 -3.33
C ALA A 4 -6.74 12.36 -3.98
N LEU A 5 -6.34 12.81 -5.18
CA LEU A 5 -5.13 12.33 -5.86
C LEU A 5 -3.85 12.62 -5.05
N HIS A 6 -3.71 13.82 -4.47
CA HIS A 6 -2.53 14.18 -3.70
C HIS A 6 -2.41 13.32 -2.42
N LEU A 7 -3.53 13.09 -1.75
CA LEU A 7 -3.59 12.22 -0.57
C LEU A 7 -3.27 10.77 -0.94
N ALA A 8 -3.79 10.28 -2.07
CA ALA A 8 -3.48 8.94 -2.58
C ALA A 8 -1.99 8.80 -2.92
N THR A 9 -1.39 9.79 -3.60
CA THR A 9 0.05 9.76 -3.90
C THR A 9 0.91 9.81 -2.64
N LEU A 10 0.46 10.50 -1.59
CA LEU A 10 1.15 10.55 -0.32
C LEU A 10 1.08 9.21 0.42
N GLY A 11 -0.10 8.59 0.46
CA GLY A 11 -0.24 7.22 0.98
C GLY A 11 0.62 6.23 0.21
N LEU A 12 0.74 6.37 -1.11
CA LEU A 12 1.56 5.52 -1.95
C LEU A 12 3.05 5.73 -1.68
N ALA A 13 3.47 6.97 -1.46
CA ALA A 13 4.84 7.27 -1.06
C ALA A 13 5.19 6.62 0.28
N VAL A 14 4.26 6.63 1.25
CA VAL A 14 4.41 5.92 2.53
C VAL A 14 4.53 4.41 2.33
N LEU A 15 3.63 3.79 1.55
CA LEU A 15 3.70 2.35 1.23
C LEU A 15 5.04 2.00 0.58
N THR A 16 5.49 2.81 -0.37
CA THR A 16 6.73 2.57 -1.11
C THR A 16 7.95 2.70 -0.21
N LEU A 17 8.01 3.76 0.60
CA LEU A 17 9.13 4.00 1.52
C LEU A 17 9.25 2.89 2.56
N ILE A 18 8.13 2.51 3.20
CA ILE A 18 8.12 1.45 4.20
C ILE A 18 8.43 0.10 3.55
N GLY A 19 7.89 -0.18 2.35
CA GLY A 19 8.23 -1.36 1.57
C GLY A 19 9.74 -1.46 1.31
N LEU A 20 10.37 -0.37 0.88
CA LEU A 20 11.81 -0.32 0.65
C LEU A 20 12.61 -0.61 1.93
N ILE A 21 12.17 -0.08 3.07
CA ILE A 21 12.79 -0.36 4.38
C ILE A 21 12.65 -1.85 4.72
N ILE A 22 11.47 -2.43 4.58
CA ILE A 22 11.20 -3.84 4.90
C ILE A 22 12.06 -4.78 4.04
N THR A 23 12.27 -4.44 2.76
CA THR A 23 13.01 -5.27 1.81
C THR A 23 14.46 -4.85 1.60
N MET A 24 15.01 -3.93 2.39
CA MET A 24 16.33 -3.32 2.13
C MET A 24 17.49 -4.34 2.09
N ASN A 25 17.35 -5.45 2.83
CA ASN A 25 18.36 -6.49 2.93
C ASN A 25 18.21 -7.58 1.85
N GLN A 26 17.24 -7.44 0.94
CA GLN A 26 17.00 -8.45 -0.08
C GLN A 26 17.97 -8.30 -1.24
N PRO A 27 18.63 -9.39 -1.66
CA PRO A 27 19.57 -9.35 -2.77
C PRO A 27 18.79 -9.14 -4.06
N VAL A 28 18.89 -7.93 -4.63
CA VAL A 28 18.53 -7.69 -6.03
C VAL A 28 19.81 -7.83 -6.83
N THR A 29 19.95 -8.95 -7.57
CA THR A 29 21.10 -9.16 -8.47
C THR A 29 21.23 -7.97 -9.40
N TYR A 30 22.46 -7.49 -9.62
CA TYR A 30 22.72 -6.36 -10.50
C TYR A 30 22.11 -6.60 -11.89
N VAL A 31 21.11 -5.78 -12.24
CA VAL A 31 20.47 -5.78 -13.55
C VAL A 31 20.90 -4.54 -14.30
N GLN A 32 21.53 -4.69 -15.46
CA GLN A 32 21.72 -3.56 -16.37
C GLN A 32 20.48 -3.39 -17.26
N PRO A 33 20.04 -2.14 -17.53
CA PRO A 33 20.57 -0.86 -17.04
C PRO A 33 20.10 -0.48 -15.61
N LEU A 34 20.75 0.52 -14.99
CA LEU A 34 20.42 1.02 -13.62
C LEU A 34 18.92 1.30 -13.41
N GLN A 35 18.24 1.81 -14.43
CA GLN A 35 16.79 2.07 -14.38
C GLN A 35 15.98 0.80 -14.11
N VAL A 36 16.34 -0.31 -14.75
CA VAL A 36 15.68 -1.61 -14.53
C VAL A 36 16.01 -2.13 -13.14
N MET A 37 17.22 -1.91 -12.63
CA MET A 37 17.59 -2.25 -11.26
C MET A 37 16.73 -1.49 -10.22
N LEU A 38 16.54 -0.18 -10.38
CA LEU A 38 15.70 0.62 -9.48
C LEU A 38 14.25 0.15 -9.50
N LEU A 39 13.73 -0.11 -10.70
CA LEU A 39 12.37 -0.64 -10.85
C LEU A 39 12.25 -2.04 -10.23
N ALA A 40 13.26 -2.91 -10.37
CA ALA A 40 13.29 -4.22 -9.73
C ALA A 40 13.27 -4.11 -8.20
N ILE A 41 14.05 -3.18 -7.63
CA ILE A 41 14.03 -2.89 -6.19
C ILE A 41 12.64 -2.45 -5.75
N LEU A 42 11.99 -1.55 -6.50
CA LEU A 42 10.62 -1.10 -6.21
C LEU A 42 9.61 -2.25 -6.32
N LEU A 43 9.71 -3.10 -7.34
CA LEU A 43 8.84 -4.26 -7.49
C LEU A 43 8.99 -5.23 -6.31
N THR A 44 10.23 -5.51 -5.89
CA THR A 44 10.53 -6.31 -4.70
C THR A 44 9.94 -5.67 -3.44
N ALA A 45 10.07 -4.36 -3.25
CA ALA A 45 9.53 -3.63 -2.11
C ALA A 45 7.99 -3.65 -2.04
N LEU A 46 7.33 -3.55 -3.19
CA LEU A 46 5.87 -3.51 -3.25
C LEU A 46 5.25 -4.91 -3.15
N THR A 47 5.90 -5.96 -3.63
CA THR A 47 5.29 -7.31 -3.72
C THR A 47 4.74 -7.87 -2.40
N PRO A 48 5.43 -7.76 -1.24
CA PRO A 48 4.89 -8.24 0.03
C PRO A 48 3.57 -7.57 0.43
N MET A 49 3.36 -6.33 -0.02
CA MET A 49 2.14 -5.56 0.25
C MET A 49 0.92 -6.08 -0.50
N LEU A 50 1.09 -7.01 -1.47
CA LEU A 50 -0.01 -7.73 -2.10
C LEU A 50 -0.61 -8.84 -1.24
N PHE A 51 0.10 -9.24 -0.18
CA PHE A 51 -0.28 -10.39 0.65
C PHE A 51 -0.29 -10.07 2.15
N PRO A 52 -0.92 -8.96 2.59
CA PRO A 52 -0.87 -8.53 3.98
C PRO A 52 -1.40 -9.56 4.96
N ILE A 53 -2.44 -10.32 4.62
CA ILE A 53 -3.02 -11.33 5.52
C ILE A 53 -2.14 -12.56 5.59
N THR A 54 -1.74 -13.10 4.45
CA THR A 54 -0.90 -14.30 4.37
C THR A 54 0.39 -14.08 5.16
N GLN A 55 1.03 -12.93 4.98
CA GLN A 55 2.24 -12.56 5.72
C GLN A 55 1.98 -12.43 7.22
N MET A 56 0.86 -11.81 7.62
CA MET A 56 0.46 -11.69 9.03
C MET A 56 0.19 -13.05 9.68
N LEU A 57 -0.33 -14.02 8.94
CA LEU A 57 -0.55 -15.40 9.39
C LEU A 57 0.72 -16.27 9.34
N GLY A 58 1.88 -15.68 9.03
CA GLY A 58 3.17 -16.38 8.97
C GLY A 58 3.47 -17.06 7.64
N GLY A 59 2.59 -16.93 6.63
CA GLY A 59 2.80 -17.46 5.29
C GLY A 59 3.87 -16.69 4.50
N GLY A 60 4.65 -17.40 3.70
CA GLY A 60 5.65 -16.81 2.81
C GLY A 60 5.06 -16.33 1.48
N VAL A 61 5.68 -15.32 0.89
CA VAL A 61 5.35 -14.79 -0.44
C VAL A 61 6.51 -15.08 -1.37
N LEU A 62 6.18 -15.51 -2.59
CA LEU A 62 7.16 -15.68 -3.65
C LEU A 62 7.63 -14.31 -4.13
N MET A 63 8.88 -13.99 -3.87
CA MET A 63 9.48 -12.74 -4.31
C MET A 63 9.78 -12.78 -5.81
N PRO A 64 9.65 -11.64 -6.52
CA PRO A 64 9.90 -11.57 -7.96
C PRO A 64 11.37 -11.84 -8.29
N LEU A 65 12.28 -11.39 -7.43
CA LEU A 65 13.72 -11.48 -7.58
C LEU A 65 14.35 -11.67 -6.19
N PRO A 66 15.15 -12.72 -5.96
CA PRO A 66 15.63 -13.75 -6.90
C PRO A 66 14.65 -14.93 -7.14
N GLY A 67 13.50 -14.97 -6.44
CA GLY A 67 12.55 -16.09 -6.50
C GLY A 67 12.34 -16.82 -5.17
N ASP A 68 12.86 -16.27 -4.07
CA ASP A 68 12.75 -16.88 -2.74
C ASP A 68 11.36 -16.67 -2.13
N PHE A 69 10.98 -17.58 -1.23
CA PHE A 69 9.80 -17.42 -0.37
C PHE A 69 10.20 -16.70 0.91
N LEU A 70 9.65 -15.50 1.11
CA LEU A 70 9.96 -14.67 2.28
C LEU A 70 8.72 -14.34 3.11
N SER A 71 8.91 -14.23 4.42
CA SER A 71 7.88 -13.80 5.35
C SER A 71 8.35 -12.58 6.15
N TYR A 72 7.56 -11.52 6.10
CA TYR A 72 7.76 -10.25 6.80
C TYR A 72 6.77 -10.08 7.97
N GLY A 73 6.04 -11.14 8.33
CA GLY A 73 5.06 -11.12 9.40
C GLY A 73 3.96 -10.08 9.20
N SER A 74 3.62 -9.35 10.25
CA SER A 74 2.56 -8.34 10.20
C SER A 74 2.95 -7.02 9.51
N LEU A 75 4.21 -6.84 9.11
CA LEU A 75 4.71 -5.56 8.58
C LEU A 75 3.94 -5.08 7.34
N PRO A 76 3.59 -5.92 6.35
CA PRO A 76 2.84 -5.45 5.20
C PRO A 76 1.43 -4.95 5.56
N MET A 77 0.74 -5.64 6.48
CA MET A 77 -0.56 -5.17 6.99
C MET A 77 -0.42 -3.84 7.73
N LEU A 78 0.56 -3.71 8.63
CA LEU A 78 0.81 -2.47 9.36
C LEU A 78 1.09 -1.30 8.41
N THR A 79 1.78 -1.55 7.31
CA THR A 79 2.11 -0.55 6.30
C THR A 79 0.84 0.02 5.63
N TRP A 80 -0.11 -0.85 5.28
CA TRP A 80 -1.43 -0.43 4.78
C TRP A 80 -2.23 0.37 5.80
N LEU A 81 -2.22 -0.05 7.07
CA LEU A 81 -2.91 0.65 8.16
C LEU A 81 -2.32 2.07 8.35
N VAL A 82 -1.00 2.20 8.35
CA VAL A 82 -0.28 3.48 8.45
C VAL A 82 -0.60 4.38 7.26
N ALA A 83 -0.56 3.86 6.03
CA ALA A 83 -0.90 4.65 4.84
C ALA A 83 -2.32 5.22 4.91
N GLY A 84 -3.29 4.42 5.34
CA GLY A 84 -4.66 4.89 5.56
C GLY A 84 -4.78 5.89 6.71
N ALA A 85 -4.08 5.68 7.82
CA ALA A 85 -4.07 6.63 8.93
C ALA A 85 -3.53 8.00 8.48
N VAL A 86 -2.44 8.03 7.70
CA VAL A 86 -1.87 9.25 7.14
C VAL A 86 -2.87 9.96 6.22
N ILE A 87 -3.58 9.21 5.37
CA ILE A 87 -4.68 9.77 4.55
C ILE A 87 -5.77 10.37 5.44
N GLY A 88 -6.17 9.67 6.50
CA GLY A 88 -7.20 10.14 7.44
C GLY A 88 -6.80 11.43 8.17
N VAL A 89 -5.54 11.54 8.64
CA VAL A 89 -5.04 12.76 9.30
C VAL A 89 -5.08 13.96 8.35
N MET A 90 -4.70 13.75 7.09
CA MET A 90 -4.55 14.80 6.08
C MET A 90 -5.85 15.10 5.33
N SER A 91 -6.92 14.34 5.60
CA SER A 91 -8.23 14.54 4.98
C SER A 91 -8.97 15.71 5.61
N VAL A 92 -9.71 16.42 4.76
CA VAL A 92 -10.58 17.53 5.18
C VAL A 92 -11.92 16.97 5.67
N ASP A 93 -12.41 15.92 5.01
CA ASP A 93 -13.67 15.26 5.30
C ASP A 93 -13.61 13.75 5.00
N ARG A 94 -14.60 13.01 5.52
CA ARG A 94 -14.74 11.56 5.28
C ARG A 94 -14.78 11.20 3.80
N GLY A 95 -15.45 12.00 2.98
CA GLY A 95 -15.55 11.78 1.54
C GLY A 95 -14.20 11.92 0.83
N SER A 96 -13.33 12.83 1.27
CA SER A 96 -11.96 12.93 0.75
C SER A 96 -11.12 11.71 1.17
N ALA A 97 -11.25 11.27 2.43
CA ALA A 97 -10.54 10.10 2.95
C ALA A 97 -10.89 8.81 2.18
N VAL A 98 -12.18 8.54 2.00
CA VAL A 98 -12.67 7.37 1.26
C VAL A 98 -12.15 7.36 -0.18
N ARG A 99 -12.30 8.47 -0.90
CA ARG A 99 -11.83 8.59 -2.29
C ARG A 99 -10.32 8.41 -2.40
N ALA A 100 -9.56 9.01 -1.49
CA ALA A 100 -8.11 8.89 -1.47
C ALA A 100 -7.65 7.45 -1.17
N SER A 101 -8.26 6.76 -0.21
CA SER A 101 -7.93 5.36 0.10
C SER A 101 -8.25 4.41 -1.07
N LEU A 102 -9.36 4.61 -1.77
CA LEU A 102 -9.69 3.81 -2.96
C LEU A 102 -8.76 4.10 -4.14
N LEU A 103 -8.36 5.36 -4.33
CA LEU A 103 -7.37 5.74 -5.34
C LEU A 103 -5.99 5.18 -5.00
N LEU A 104 -5.57 5.21 -3.74
CA LEU A 104 -4.31 4.64 -3.27
C LEU A 104 -4.19 3.16 -3.67
N THR A 105 -5.19 2.36 -3.35
CA THR A 105 -5.17 0.92 -3.60
C THR A 105 -5.19 0.61 -5.08
N SER A 106 -6.00 1.34 -5.85
CA SER A 106 -6.07 1.20 -7.31
C SER A 106 -4.75 1.58 -7.98
N LEU A 107 -4.13 2.69 -7.57
CA LEU A 107 -2.82 3.12 -8.07
C LEU A 107 -1.72 2.12 -7.70
N TYR A 108 -1.73 1.60 -6.48
CA TYR A 108 -0.79 0.59 -6.04
C TYR A 108 -0.86 -0.66 -6.93
N TYR A 109 -2.05 -1.20 -7.21
CA TYR A 109 -2.22 -2.34 -8.12
C TYR A 109 -1.75 -2.02 -9.55
N LEU A 110 -2.14 -0.87 -10.10
CA LEU A 110 -1.72 -0.47 -11.44
C LEU A 110 -0.21 -0.34 -11.56
N ILE A 111 0.43 0.27 -10.56
CA ILE A 111 1.89 0.42 -10.52
C ILE A 111 2.56 -0.93 -10.42
N TRP A 112 2.09 -1.79 -9.50
CA TRP A 112 2.65 -3.13 -9.35
C TRP A 112 2.53 -3.91 -10.66
N ILE A 113 1.34 -4.02 -11.26
CA ILE A 113 1.12 -4.73 -12.53
C ILE A 113 2.00 -4.17 -13.65
N THR A 114 2.07 -2.84 -13.78
CA THR A 114 2.88 -2.18 -14.81
C THR A 114 4.36 -2.50 -14.61
N MET A 115 4.85 -2.42 -13.37
CA MET A 115 6.22 -2.80 -13.02
C MET A 115 6.47 -4.27 -13.34
N THR A 116 5.58 -5.17 -12.97
CA THR A 116 5.77 -6.61 -13.17
C THR A 116 5.87 -6.98 -14.65
N ILE A 117 4.98 -6.43 -15.48
CA ILE A 117 4.97 -6.69 -16.94
C ILE A 117 6.18 -6.07 -17.64
N THR A 118 6.66 -4.92 -17.16
CA THR A 118 7.80 -4.22 -17.79
C THR A 118 9.15 -4.75 -17.32
N ILE A 119 9.29 -5.16 -16.06
CA ILE A 119 10.58 -5.54 -15.47
C ILE A 119 10.85 -7.02 -15.65
N LEU A 120 9.92 -7.90 -15.26
CA LEU A 120 10.23 -9.32 -15.16
C LEU A 120 10.70 -9.98 -16.48
N PRO A 121 10.17 -9.63 -17.67
CA PRO A 121 10.68 -10.18 -18.93
C PRO A 121 12.15 -9.81 -19.20
N ASN A 122 12.63 -8.71 -18.61
CA ASN A 122 13.98 -8.18 -18.80
C ASN A 122 14.98 -8.68 -17.75
N VAL A 123 14.53 -9.43 -16.74
CA VAL A 123 15.39 -9.94 -15.67
C VAL A 123 15.44 -11.46 -15.69
N LYS A 124 16.66 -12.02 -15.68
CA LYS A 124 16.86 -13.46 -15.54
C LYS A 124 16.66 -13.83 -14.07
N GLY A 125 15.47 -14.33 -13.74
CA GLY A 125 15.15 -14.90 -12.43
C GLY A 125 15.36 -16.42 -12.38
N THR A 126 15.28 -16.98 -11.17
CA THR A 126 15.30 -18.43 -10.93
C THR A 126 14.06 -19.13 -11.49
N ILE A 127 12.95 -18.39 -11.58
CA ILE A 127 11.67 -18.84 -12.13
C ILE A 127 11.39 -18.00 -13.37
N TYR A 128 10.88 -18.62 -14.43
CA TYR A 128 10.39 -17.90 -15.61
C TYR A 128 9.30 -16.90 -15.20
N TRP A 129 9.41 -15.67 -15.70
CA TRP A 129 8.52 -14.57 -15.32
C TRP A 129 7.03 -14.88 -15.54
N SER A 130 6.71 -15.64 -16.59
CA SER A 130 5.33 -16.06 -16.89
C SER A 130 4.80 -17.02 -15.82
N THR A 131 5.61 -18.00 -15.40
CA THR A 131 5.29 -18.91 -14.30
C THR A 131 5.15 -18.16 -12.97
N TYR A 132 6.00 -17.15 -12.72
CA TYR A 132 5.87 -16.30 -11.54
C TYR A 132 4.53 -15.58 -11.52
N LEU A 133 4.17 -14.91 -12.62
CA LEU A 133 2.90 -14.20 -12.75
C LEU A 133 1.70 -15.13 -12.57
N ASP A 134 1.71 -16.28 -13.25
CA ASP A 134 0.65 -17.27 -13.13
C ASP A 134 0.44 -17.71 -11.68
N ARG A 135 1.53 -17.96 -10.94
CA ARG A 135 1.47 -18.30 -9.51
C ARG A 135 0.91 -17.17 -8.66
N VAL A 136 1.38 -15.93 -8.86
CA VAL A 136 0.90 -14.77 -8.10
C VAL A 136 -0.58 -14.53 -8.36
N PHE A 137 -1.01 -14.49 -9.62
CA PHE A 137 -2.42 -14.29 -9.98
C PHE A 137 -3.30 -15.43 -9.50
N THR A 138 -2.89 -16.68 -9.68
CA THR A 138 -3.64 -17.84 -9.17
C THR A 138 -3.76 -17.78 -7.65
N THR A 139 -2.69 -17.38 -6.96
CA THR A 139 -2.73 -17.24 -5.50
C THR A 139 -3.72 -16.16 -5.09
N ILE A 140 -3.60 -14.94 -5.62
CA ILE A 140 -4.46 -13.80 -5.25
C ILE A 140 -5.93 -14.07 -5.61
N VAL A 141 -6.21 -14.54 -6.82
CA VAL A 141 -7.59 -14.68 -7.32
C VAL A 141 -8.26 -15.94 -6.78
N THR A 142 -7.52 -17.05 -6.70
CA THR A 142 -8.14 -18.36 -6.42
C THR A 142 -7.93 -18.81 -4.98
N ARG A 143 -6.74 -18.58 -4.41
CA ARG A 143 -6.37 -19.17 -3.10
C ARG A 143 -6.57 -18.21 -1.94
N THR A 144 -6.29 -16.93 -2.13
CA THR A 144 -6.31 -15.91 -1.08
C THR A 144 -7.06 -14.65 -1.53
N PRO A 145 -8.34 -14.75 -1.92
CA PRO A 145 -9.12 -13.60 -2.37
C PRO A 145 -9.31 -12.54 -1.26
N LEU A 146 -9.16 -12.95 0.00
CA LEU A 146 -9.22 -12.06 1.15
C LEU A 146 -8.09 -11.01 1.14
N GLU A 147 -7.00 -11.24 0.43
CA GLU A 147 -5.92 -10.25 0.28
C GLU A 147 -6.41 -8.99 -0.43
N ILE A 148 -7.21 -9.17 -1.50
CA ILE A 148 -7.81 -8.04 -2.22
C ILE A 148 -8.70 -7.26 -1.27
N VAL A 149 -9.53 -7.95 -0.49
CA VAL A 149 -10.42 -7.33 0.49
C VAL A 149 -9.61 -6.55 1.53
N ALA A 150 -8.54 -7.12 2.09
CA ALA A 150 -7.68 -6.43 3.05
C ALA A 150 -6.99 -5.20 2.46
N ILE A 151 -6.45 -5.30 1.25
CA ILE A 151 -5.78 -4.18 0.59
C ILE A 151 -6.72 -2.99 0.42
N TYR A 152 -7.99 -3.24 0.09
CA TYR A 152 -8.99 -2.16 0.01
C TYR A 152 -9.50 -1.72 1.38
N ALA A 153 -9.81 -2.66 2.27
CA ALA A 153 -10.46 -2.38 3.54
C ALA A 153 -9.51 -1.75 4.57
N ALA A 154 -8.27 -2.22 4.68
CA ALA A 154 -7.32 -1.76 5.70
C ALA A 154 -7.07 -0.24 5.63
N PRO A 155 -6.61 0.34 4.51
CA PRO A 155 -6.38 1.79 4.42
C PRO A 155 -7.67 2.60 4.44
N LEU A 156 -8.80 2.01 4.02
CA LEU A 156 -10.11 2.68 4.07
C LEU A 156 -10.61 2.80 5.50
N MET A 157 -10.64 1.69 6.24
CA MET A 157 -11.09 1.65 7.63
C MET A 157 -10.23 2.53 8.51
N THR A 158 -8.90 2.49 8.36
CA THR A 158 -8.02 3.36 9.15
C THR A 158 -8.19 4.83 8.77
N ALA A 159 -8.30 5.18 7.49
CA ALA A 159 -8.52 6.57 7.08
C ALA A 159 -9.83 7.14 7.66
N VAL A 160 -10.92 6.36 7.58
CA VAL A 160 -12.23 6.77 8.12
C VAL A 160 -12.21 6.83 9.64
N ALA A 161 -11.60 5.86 10.32
CA ALA A 161 -11.48 5.86 11.77
C ALA A 161 -10.65 7.04 12.28
N THR A 162 -9.51 7.33 11.64
CA THR A 162 -8.64 8.45 11.99
C THR A 162 -9.33 9.79 11.75
N ASP A 163 -10.01 9.98 10.62
CA ASP A 163 -10.81 11.18 10.38
C ASP A 163 -11.93 11.33 11.42
N ALA A 164 -12.65 10.24 11.73
CA ALA A 164 -13.71 10.27 12.72
C ALA A 164 -13.20 10.69 14.10
N LEU A 165 -12.07 10.14 14.55
CA LEU A 165 -11.43 10.52 15.81
C LEU A 165 -11.02 12.00 15.84
N LEU A 166 -10.42 12.52 14.76
CA LEU A 166 -10.01 13.92 14.68
C LEU A 166 -11.20 14.87 14.57
N SER A 167 -12.28 14.44 13.92
CA SER A 167 -13.50 15.23 13.76
C SER A 167 -14.20 15.50 15.10
N LEU A 168 -14.04 14.62 16.09
CA LEU A 168 -14.54 14.84 17.46
C LEU A 168 -13.85 16.05 18.09
N GLY A 169 -12.52 16.16 17.97
CA GLY A 169 -11.76 17.29 18.49
C GLY A 169 -11.97 18.61 17.73
N ARG A 170 -12.27 18.55 16.42
CA ARG A 170 -12.53 19.75 15.59
C ARG A 170 -13.88 20.42 15.89
N ARG A 171 -14.87 19.70 16.44
CA ARG A 171 -16.24 20.23 16.67
C ARG A 171 -16.36 21.11 17.91
N GLU A 172 -15.56 20.90 18.94
CA GLU A 172 -15.60 21.68 20.18
C GLU A 172 -15.33 23.18 20.02
N PRO A 173 -14.29 23.64 19.28
CA PRO A 173 -14.02 25.07 19.14
C PRO A 173 -15.09 25.83 18.35
N THR A 174 -15.77 25.18 17.41
CA THR A 174 -16.83 25.80 16.59
C THR A 174 -18.10 26.02 17.39
N ILE A 175 -18.50 25.05 18.23
CA ILE A 175 -19.65 25.20 19.13
C ILE A 175 -19.38 26.28 20.17
N ARG A 176 -18.16 26.36 20.70
CA ARG A 176 -17.77 27.39 21.66
C ARG A 176 -17.84 28.80 21.05
N LYS A 177 -17.30 29.01 19.86
CA LYS A 177 -17.41 30.29 19.13
C LYS A 177 -18.86 30.66 18.79
N ALA A 178 -19.67 29.69 18.38
CA ALA A 178 -21.10 29.92 18.09
C ALA A 178 -21.90 30.26 19.36
N ARG A 179 -21.47 29.75 20.52
CA ARG A 179 -22.07 30.06 21.82
C ARG A 179 -21.65 31.46 22.29
N GLU A 180 -20.38 31.83 22.13
CA GLU A 180 -19.86 33.18 22.44
C GLU A 180 -20.53 34.28 21.58
N LEU A 181 -20.79 34.01 20.29
CA LEU A 181 -21.52 34.94 19.39
C LEU A 181 -23.02 35.08 19.70
N ARG A 182 -23.61 34.22 20.53
CA ARG A 182 -25.02 34.30 20.94
C ARG A 182 -25.26 35.18 22.17
N TYR A 183 -24.18 35.56 22.86
CA TYR A 183 -24.21 36.41 24.05
C TYR A 183 -23.81 37.87 23.78
N TYR A 184 -23.56 38.21 22.51
CA TYR A 184 -23.40 39.57 22.00
C TYR A 184 -24.52 39.88 21.00
#